data_AF-A0A1H5FFL9-F1
#
_entry.id   AF-A0A1H5FFL9-F1
#
_cell.length_a   1.000
_cell.length_b   1.000
_cell.length_c   1.000
_cell.angle_alpha   90.00
_cell.angle_beta   90.00
_cell.angle_gamma   90.00
#
_symmetry.space_group_name_H-M   'P 1'
#
loop_
_entity.id
_entity.type
_entity.pdbx_description
1 polymer ?
#
loop_
_entity_poly.entity_id
_entity_poly.type
_entity_poly.pdbx_seq_one_letter_code
_entity_poly.pdbx_strand_id
1 'polypeptide(L)'
;MDKITHIIFWLLALLSPLNGVLTTMMFLIMVDFITGAFAALKLQIPIKSGKIANTISKFFIYNLVIISAYFLEKHIVNEVPFLKIIAGFIAVTEIKSILENFNKIYGVNPFKALLNLIKQSGLKDTLDQITEEKDQEKK
;
A
#
# COMPACT_ATOMS: atom_id res chain seq x y z
N MET A 1 15.69 -27.59 21.31
CA MET A 1 14.61 -26.66 20.95
C MET A 1 14.95 -25.21 21.30
N ASP A 2 15.84 -24.98 22.27
CA ASP A 2 16.12 -23.66 22.85
C ASP A 2 16.82 -22.68 21.89
N LYS A 3 17.69 -23.19 21.00
CA LYS A 3 18.35 -22.33 19.99
C LYS A 3 17.38 -21.81 18.94
N ILE A 4 16.39 -22.61 18.54
CA ILE A 4 15.39 -22.22 17.54
C ILE A 4 14.44 -21.16 18.14
N THR A 5 13.99 -21.37 19.37
CA THR A 5 13.14 -20.38 20.05
C THR A 5 13.88 -19.07 20.26
N HIS A 6 15.18 -19.08 20.58
CA HIS A 6 15.99 -17.87 20.68
C HIS A 6 16.14 -17.14 19.35
N ILE A 7 16.36 -17.86 18.24
CA ILE A 7 16.44 -17.25 16.90
C ILE A 7 15.09 -16.62 16.50
N ILE A 8 13.98 -17.31 16.75
CA ILE A 8 12.63 -16.80 16.48
C ILE A 8 12.36 -15.55 17.34
N PHE A 9 12.70 -15.60 18.63
CA PHE A 9 12.49 -14.48 19.54
C PHE A 9 13.31 -13.25 19.12
N TRP A 10 14.57 -13.46 18.74
CA TRP A 10 15.42 -12.39 18.20
C TRP A 10 14.85 -11.78 16.92
N LEU A 11 14.36 -12.63 16.00
CA LEU A 11 13.72 -12.19 14.75
C LEU A 11 12.44 -11.37 15.03
N LEU A 12 11.59 -11.84 15.93
CA LEU A 12 10.37 -11.13 16.33
C LEU A 12 10.67 -9.80 17.03
N ALA A 13 11.71 -9.75 17.87
CA ALA A 13 12.15 -8.52 18.52
C ALA A 13 12.63 -7.47 17.50
N LEU A 14 13.35 -7.88 16.45
CA LEU A 14 13.75 -7.00 15.35
C LEU A 14 12.57 -6.43 14.57
N LEU A 15 11.48 -7.19 14.45
CA LEU A 15 10.27 -6.80 13.74
C LEU A 15 9.31 -5.96 14.60
N SER A 16 9.48 -5.95 15.93
CA SER A 16 8.62 -5.21 16.86
C SER A 16 8.39 -3.73 16.49
N PRO A 17 9.39 -2.95 16.04
CA PRO A 17 9.19 -1.56 15.65
C PRO A 17 8.30 -1.39 14.41
N LEU A 18 8.16 -2.44 13.59
CA LEU A 18 7.43 -2.46 12.33
C LEU A 18 5.98 -2.93 12.47
N ASN A 19 5.57 -3.36 13.67
CA ASN A 19 4.28 -4.01 13.91
C ASN A 19 3.10 -3.21 13.34
N GLY A 20 3.08 -1.89 13.50
CA GLY A 20 2.00 -1.05 12.98
C GLY A 20 1.90 -1.07 11.45
N VAL A 21 3.04 -0.94 10.76
CA VAL A 21 3.09 -0.93 9.29
C VAL A 21 2.74 -2.31 8.73
N LEU A 22 3.34 -3.38 9.28
CA LEU A 22 3.10 -4.75 8.82
C LEU A 22 1.63 -5.15 9.06
N THR A 23 1.07 -4.84 10.23
CA THR A 23 -0.35 -5.13 10.54
C THR A 23 -1.29 -4.39 9.59
N THR A 24 -1.00 -3.12 9.29
CA THR A 24 -1.79 -2.33 8.34
C THR A 24 -1.74 -2.94 6.94
N MET A 25 -0.56 -3.36 6.47
CA MET A 25 -0.46 -4.02 5.16
C MET A 25 -1.20 -5.35 5.13
N MET A 26 -1.08 -6.16 6.18
CA MET A 26 -1.83 -7.41 6.27
C MET A 26 -3.33 -7.17 6.20
N PHE A 27 -3.83 -6.16 6.91
CA PHE A 27 -5.23 -5.77 6.85
C PHE A 27 -5.65 -5.36 5.44
N LEU A 28 -4.88 -4.52 4.75
CA LEU A 28 -5.19 -4.07 3.39
C LEU A 28 -5.22 -5.25 2.39
N ILE A 29 -4.22 -6.14 2.43
CA ILE A 29 -4.16 -7.32 1.56
C ILE A 29 -5.36 -8.25 1.82
N MET A 30 -5.75 -8.42 3.09
CA MET A 30 -6.92 -9.23 3.45
C MET A 30 -8.22 -8.62 2.92
N VAL A 31 -8.40 -7.30 3.05
CA VAL A 31 -9.56 -6.61 2.49
C VAL A 31 -9.57 -6.68 0.96
N ASP A 32 -8.42 -6.53 0.31
CA ASP A 32 -8.28 -6.70 -1.14
C ASP A 32 -8.68 -8.12 -1.58
N PHE A 33 -8.19 -9.14 -0.87
CA PHE A 33 -8.54 -10.52 -1.15
C PHE A 33 -10.05 -10.78 -0.99
N ILE A 34 -10.64 -10.33 0.11
CA ILE A 34 -12.08 -10.51 0.38
C ILE A 34 -12.91 -9.78 -0.69
N THR A 35 -12.57 -8.54 -1.02
CA THR A 35 -13.31 -7.76 -2.03
C THR A 35 -13.15 -8.34 -3.43
N GLY A 36 -11.96 -8.83 -3.79
CA GLY A 36 -11.70 -9.51 -5.05
C GLY A 36 -12.43 -10.84 -5.17
N ALA A 37 -12.45 -11.65 -4.10
CA ALA A 37 -13.19 -12.90 -4.06
C ALA A 37 -14.70 -12.67 -4.15
N PHE A 38 -15.22 -11.71 -3.38
CA PHE A 38 -16.63 -11.35 -3.42
C PHE A 38 -17.06 -10.80 -4.79
N ALA A 39 -16.24 -9.96 -5.43
CA ALA A 39 -16.49 -9.49 -6.79
C ALA A 39 -16.56 -10.64 -7.80
N ALA A 40 -15.64 -11.61 -7.69
CA ALA A 40 -15.62 -12.78 -8.57
C ALA A 40 -16.87 -13.65 -8.40
N LEU A 41 -17.31 -13.87 -7.16
CA LEU A 41 -18.53 -14.62 -6.85
C LEU A 41 -19.79 -13.91 -7.37
N LYS A 42 -19.94 -12.61 -7.12
CA LYS A 42 -21.12 -11.84 -7.55
C LYS A 42 -21.23 -11.75 -9.07
N LEU A 43 -20.10 -11.65 -9.77
CA LEU A 43 -20.04 -11.52 -11.24
C LEU A 43 -19.89 -12.87 -11.95
N GLN A 44 -19.93 -13.99 -11.21
CA GLN A 44 -19.74 -15.35 -11.75
C GLN A 44 -18.46 -15.51 -12.58
N ILE A 45 -17.40 -14.77 -12.23
CA ILE A 45 -16.10 -14.87 -12.91
C ILE A 45 -15.34 -16.05 -12.29
N PRO A 46 -14.83 -17.01 -13.08
CA PRO A 46 -14.07 -18.13 -12.53
C PRO A 46 -12.81 -17.64 -11.80
N ILE A 47 -12.64 -18.07 -10.55
CA ILE A 47 -11.46 -17.78 -9.75
C ILE A 47 -10.33 -18.67 -10.28
N LYS A 48 -9.34 -18.04 -10.93
CA LYS A 48 -8.13 -18.73 -11.41
C LYS A 48 -7.11 -18.82 -10.28
N SER A 49 -6.40 -19.94 -10.18
CA SER A 49 -5.31 -20.16 -9.21
C SER A 49 -4.25 -19.05 -9.25
N GLY A 50 -3.96 -18.50 -10.43
CA GLY A 50 -3.04 -17.36 -10.57
C GLY A 50 -3.44 -16.11 -9.79
N LYS A 51 -4.75 -15.86 -9.56
CA LYS A 51 -5.21 -14.72 -8.75
C LYS A 51 -4.93 -14.94 -7.25
N ILE A 52 -5.09 -16.18 -6.79
CA ILE A 52 -4.78 -16.57 -5.41
C ILE A 52 -3.26 -16.53 -5.19
N ALA A 53 -2.49 -17.08 -6.14
CA ALA A 53 -1.04 -17.02 -6.12
C ALA A 53 -0.52 -15.57 -6.07
N ASN A 54 -1.13 -14.65 -6.83
CA ASN A 54 -0.76 -13.23 -6.78
C ASN A 54 -1.01 -12.61 -5.39
N THR A 55 -2.09 -12.98 -4.71
CA THR A 55 -2.37 -12.51 -3.35
C THR A 55 -1.33 -13.03 -2.35
N ILE A 56 -0.94 -14.31 -2.49
CA ILE A 56 0.12 -14.90 -1.68
C ILE A 56 1.46 -14.20 -1.96
N SER A 57 1.75 -13.90 -3.24
CA SER A 57 2.95 -13.14 -3.60
C SER A 57 2.94 -11.74 -2.99
N LYS A 58 1.81 -11.02 -2.99
CA LYS A 58 1.69 -9.72 -2.30
C LYS A 58 2.00 -9.86 -0.81
N PHE A 59 1.46 -10.88 -0.15
CA PHE A 59 1.70 -11.15 1.26
C PHE A 59 3.19 -11.30 1.58
N PHE A 60 3.94 -12.11 0.83
CA PHE A 60 5.36 -12.30 1.11
C PHE A 60 6.23 -11.12 0.65
N ILE A 61 6.03 -10.65 -0.59
CA ILE A 61 6.90 -9.64 -1.19
C ILE A 61 6.75 -8.28 -0.52
N TYR A 62 5.54 -7.85 -0.15
CA TYR A 62 5.36 -6.54 0.48
C TYR A 62 5.99 -6.50 1.88
N ASN A 63 5.83 -7.56 2.67
CA ASN A 63 6.49 -7.64 3.97
C ASN A 63 8.03 -7.62 3.82
N LEU A 64 8.59 -8.36 2.87
CA LEU A 64 10.03 -8.35 2.62
C LEU A 64 10.56 -6.97 2.21
N VAL A 65 9.84 -6.29 1.32
CA VAL A 65 10.19 -4.94 0.86
C VAL A 65 10.12 -3.93 2.00
N ILE A 66 9.10 -4.00 2.85
CA ILE A 66 8.94 -3.10 4.01
C ILE A 66 10.05 -3.30 5.03
N ILE A 67 10.40 -4.56 5.32
CA ILE A 67 11.51 -4.88 6.22
C ILE A 67 12.83 -4.33 5.63
N SER A 68 13.06 -4.51 4.33
CA SER A 68 14.25 -3.98 3.65
C SER A 68 14.30 -2.45 3.72
N ALA A 69 13.17 -1.78 3.49
CA ALA A 69 13.04 -0.33 3.57
C ALA A 69 13.36 0.20 4.98
N TYR A 70 12.89 -0.51 6.00
CA TYR A 70 13.19 -0.17 7.39
C TYR A 70 14.68 -0.29 7.72
N PHE A 71 15.33 -1.37 7.30
CA PHE A 71 16.76 -1.53 7.54
C PHE A 71 17.58 -0.48 6.77
N LEU A 72 17.18 -0.15 5.55
CA LEU A 72 17.78 0.92 4.75
C LEU A 72 17.68 2.28 5.45
N GLU A 73 16.48 2.65 5.91
CA GLU A 73 16.23 3.89 6.66
C GLU A 73 17.02 3.90 7.98
N LYS A 74 16.99 2.80 8.73
CA LYS A 74 17.55 2.76 10.08
C LYS A 74 19.08 2.70 10.12
N HIS A 75 19.71 2.03 9.16
CA HIS A 75 21.14 1.71 9.22
C HIS A 75 22.00 2.32 8.12
N ILE A 76 21.43 2.80 7.02
CA ILE A 76 22.20 3.32 5.89
C ILE A 76 21.90 4.81 5.65
N VAL A 77 20.62 5.20 5.55
CA VAL A 77 20.21 6.57 5.21
C VAL A 77 19.04 7.01 6.09
N ASN A 78 19.34 7.67 7.21
CA ASN A 78 18.36 8.04 8.24
C ASN A 78 17.58 9.32 7.90
N GLU A 79 18.08 10.13 6.97
CA GLU A 79 17.48 11.40 6.56
C GLU A 79 16.23 11.17 5.69
N VAL A 80 16.13 10.02 5.03
CA VAL A 80 15.06 9.71 4.09
C VAL A 80 14.11 8.68 4.70
N PRO A 81 12.81 8.99 4.85
CA PRO A 81 11.84 8.08 5.47
C PRO A 81 11.37 6.98 4.49
N PHE A 82 12.30 6.13 4.05
CA PHE A 82 12.06 5.06 3.08
C PHE A 82 10.91 4.12 3.47
N LEU A 83 10.80 3.76 4.75
CA LEU A 83 9.73 2.92 5.27
C LEU A 83 8.37 3.55 4.96
N LYS A 84 8.19 4.83 5.29
CA LYS A 84 6.90 5.52 5.11
C LYS A 84 6.55 5.70 3.65
N ILE A 85 7.55 6.06 2.82
CA ILE A 85 7.37 6.25 1.39
C ILE A 85 6.94 4.94 0.72
N ILE A 86 7.69 3.86 0.97
CA ILE A 86 7.45 2.57 0.32
C ILE A 86 6.17 1.93 0.85
N ALA A 87 5.95 1.92 2.17
CA ALA A 87 4.71 1.42 2.74
C ALA A 87 3.48 2.23 2.27
N GLY A 88 3.61 3.55 2.15
CA GLY A 88 2.56 4.42 1.61
C GLY A 88 2.24 4.09 0.15
N PHE A 89 3.26 3.88 -0.68
CA PHE A 89 3.07 3.48 -2.07
C PHE A 89 2.33 2.14 -2.19
N ILE A 90 2.77 1.13 -1.43
CA ILE A 90 2.11 -0.18 -1.37
C ILE A 90 0.66 -0.03 -0.90
N ALA A 91 0.42 0.73 0.17
CA ALA A 91 -0.93 0.96 0.69
C ALA A 91 -1.86 1.58 -0.37
N VAL A 92 -1.39 2.57 -1.13
CA VAL A 92 -2.16 3.19 -2.21
C VAL A 92 -2.48 2.16 -3.31
N THR A 93 -1.54 1.28 -3.66
CA THR A 93 -1.80 0.22 -4.65
C THR A 93 -2.87 -0.77 -4.20
N GLU A 94 -2.88 -1.14 -2.91
CA GLU A 94 -3.92 -2.01 -2.35
C GLU A 94 -5.28 -1.32 -2.26
N ILE A 95 -5.32 -0.06 -1.82
CA ILE A 95 -6.56 0.74 -1.81
C ILE A 95 -7.13 0.85 -3.23
N LYS A 96 -6.28 1.12 -4.23
CA LYS A 96 -6.71 1.18 -5.63
C LYS A 96 -7.33 -0.15 -6.07
N SER A 97 -6.70 -1.27 -5.75
CA SER A 97 -7.21 -2.62 -6.05
C SER A 97 -8.58 -2.88 -5.41
N ILE A 98 -8.76 -2.51 -4.14
CA ILE A 98 -10.05 -2.58 -3.43
C ILE A 98 -11.13 -1.75 -4.15
N LEU A 99 -10.81 -0.51 -4.53
CA LEU A 99 -11.75 0.38 -5.23
C LEU A 99 -12.11 -0.13 -6.64
N GLU A 100 -11.19 -0.78 -7.34
CA GLU A 100 -11.48 -1.45 -8.60
C GLU A 100 -12.45 -2.62 -8.42
N ASN A 101 -12.27 -3.43 -7.37
CA ASN A 101 -13.20 -4.52 -7.05
C ASN A 101 -14.57 -3.96 -6.65
N PHE A 102 -14.64 -2.89 -5.87
CA PHE A 102 -15.88 -2.19 -5.55
C PHE A 102 -16.61 -1.70 -6.81
N ASN A 103 -15.89 -1.05 -7.73
CA ASN A 103 -16.46 -0.56 -8.99
C ASN A 103 -17.02 -1.70 -9.84
N LYS A 104 -16.35 -2.86 -9.90
CA LYS A 104 -16.88 -4.05 -10.59
C LYS A 104 -18.19 -4.54 -9.97
N ILE A 105 -18.35 -4.45 -8.65
CA ILE A 105 -19.53 -4.94 -7.91
C ILE A 105 -20.75 -4.01 -8.04
N TYR A 106 -20.52 -2.69 -8.01
CA TYR A 106 -21.58 -1.68 -7.88
C TYR A 106 -21.72 -0.75 -9.09
N GLY A 107 -20.78 -0.78 -10.05
CA GLY A 107 -20.78 0.10 -11.23
C GLY A 107 -20.49 1.58 -10.93
N VAL A 108 -20.19 1.91 -9.67
CA VAL A 108 -19.79 3.25 -9.24
C VAL A 108 -18.28 3.32 -9.23
N ASN A 109 -17.69 4.41 -9.74
CA ASN A 109 -16.24 4.62 -9.77
C ASN A 109 -15.76 5.47 -8.57
N PRO A 110 -15.64 4.93 -7.35
CA PRO A 110 -15.21 5.70 -6.18
C PRO A 110 -13.79 6.24 -6.33
N PHE A 111 -12.90 5.56 -7.07
CA PHE A 111 -11.57 6.09 -7.35
C PHE A 111 -11.62 7.38 -8.17
N LYS A 112 -12.50 7.44 -9.18
CA LYS A 112 -12.71 8.66 -9.98
C LYS A 112 -13.38 9.74 -9.15
N ALA A 113 -14.34 9.39 -8.30
CA ALA A 113 -14.97 10.33 -7.36
C ALA A 113 -13.93 10.91 -6.39
N LEU A 114 -13.07 10.08 -5.81
CA LEU A 114 -11.98 10.49 -4.93
C LEU A 114 -10.99 11.43 -5.63
N LEU A 115 -10.56 11.08 -6.85
CA LEU A 115 -9.68 11.95 -7.65
C LEU A 115 -10.35 13.28 -8.01
N ASN A 116 -11.65 13.26 -8.32
CA ASN A 116 -12.39 14.47 -8.61
C ASN A 116 -12.51 15.36 -7.36
N LEU A 117 -12.74 14.77 -6.18
CA LEU A 117 -12.75 15.50 -4.91
C LEU A 117 -11.39 16.13 -4.63
N ILE A 118 -10.29 15.38 -4.80
CA ILE A 118 -8.92 15.91 -4.63
C ILE A 118 -8.66 17.07 -5.60
N LYS A 119 -9.09 16.94 -6.86
CA LYS A 119 -8.96 18.00 -7.88
C LYS A 119 -9.81 19.23 -7.55
N GLN A 120 -10.98 19.03 -6.96
CA GLN A 120 -11.92 20.09 -6.61
C GLN A 120 -11.57 20.79 -5.30
N SER A 121 -10.89 20.11 -4.37
CA SER A 121 -10.48 20.65 -3.06
C SER A 121 -9.24 21.56 -3.10
N GLY A 122 -8.89 22.15 -4.25
CA GLY A 122 -7.84 23.18 -4.33
C GLY A 122 -6.42 22.67 -4.61
N LEU A 123 -6.21 21.40 -4.99
CA LEU A 123 -4.87 20.93 -5.34
C LEU A 123 -4.38 21.49 -6.68
N LYS A 124 -5.30 21.80 -7.60
CA LYS A 124 -4.98 22.51 -8.85
C LYS A 124 -4.57 23.95 -8.57
N ASP A 125 -5.37 24.67 -7.78
CA ASP A 125 -5.10 26.07 -7.47
C ASP A 125 -3.76 26.26 -6.72
N THR A 126 -3.41 25.34 -5.81
CA THR A 126 -2.10 25.36 -5.12
C THR A 126 -0.94 24.96 -6.05
N LEU A 127 -1.13 24.01 -6.96
CA LEU A 127 -0.09 23.62 -7.92
C LEU A 127 0.15 24.70 -8.97
N ASP A 128 -0.90 25.39 -9.40
CA ASP A 128 -0.82 26.51 -10.34
C ASP A 128 -0.12 27.71 -9.66
N GLN A 129 -0.42 28.01 -8.38
CA GLN A 129 0.32 29.02 -7.59
C GLN A 129 1.82 28.68 -7.41
N ILE A 130 2.16 27.44 -7.06
CA ILE A 130 3.57 27.01 -6.89
C ILE A 130 4.33 27.03 -8.23
N THR A 131 3.63 26.81 -9.35
CA THR A 131 4.23 26.84 -10.69
C THR A 131 4.43 28.29 -11.16
N GLU A 132 3.51 29.20 -10.88
CA GLU A 132 3.62 30.62 -11.22
C GLU A 132 4.66 31.38 -10.37
N GLU A 133 4.81 31.05 -9.07
CA GLU A 133 5.82 31.68 -8.21
C GLU A 133 7.26 31.38 -8.67
N LYS A 134 7.52 30.19 -9.21
CA LYS A 134 8.85 29.80 -9.74
C LYS A 134 9.26 30.53 -11.02
N ASP A 135 8.31 31.08 -11.76
CA ASP A 135 8.58 31.84 -12.98
C ASP A 135 8.80 33.34 -12.69
N GLN A 136 8.40 33.83 -11.51
CA GLN A 136 8.63 35.21 -11.08
C GLN A 136 10.00 35.41 -10.41
N GLU A 137 10.55 34.41 -9.70
CA GLU A 137 11.91 34.47 -9.13
C GLU A 137 13.05 34.34 -10.16
N LYS A 138 12.72 34.02 -11.43
CA LYS A 138 13.71 33.88 -12.53
C LYS A 138 13.78 35.10 -13.46
N LYS A 139 13.08 36.19 -13.15
CA LYS A 139 13.21 37.50 -13.83
C LYS A 139 13.85 38.51 -12.91
#